data_AF-A0A3N5GFT0-F1
#
_entry.id   AF-A0A3N5GFT0-F1
#
_cell.length_a   1.000
_cell.length_b   1.000
_cell.length_c   1.000
_cell.angle_alpha   90.00
_cell.angle_beta   90.00
_cell.angle_gamma   90.00
#
_symmetry.space_group_name_H-M   'P 1'
#
loop_
_entity.id
_entity.type
_entity.pdbx_description
1 polymer ?
#
loop_
_entity_poly.entity_id
_entity_poly.type
_entity_poly.pdbx_seq_one_letter_code
_entity_poly.pdbx_strand_id
1 'polypeptide(L)'
;MEDVEFGQKEEKLRQQSELAARRALEAERRPAETGLAQSREQLRALNQYLQSAREEERTRIAREIHDEFGQALTALKMDLAWVEKQLLPEQAGLHRKIREMSDLVDGTIQTVRRVATELRPGLLDNLGLVSALEWQAGEFETRTGIKCELRLPVEV
;
A
#
# COMPACT_ATOMS: atom_id res chain seq x y z
N MET A 1 56.70 22.36 51.81
CA MET A 1 56.72 21.63 50.53
C MET A 1 55.68 20.51 50.54
N GLU A 2 55.47 19.84 51.69
CA GLU A 2 54.41 18.84 51.90
C GLU A 2 52.96 19.37 51.74
N ASP A 3 52.65 20.61 52.16
CA ASP A 3 51.28 21.15 52.07
C ASP A 3 50.77 21.37 50.63
N VAL A 4 51.69 21.68 49.70
CA VAL A 4 51.37 21.85 48.27
C VAL A 4 51.15 20.48 47.60
N GLU A 5 51.92 19.47 48.01
CA GLU A 5 51.78 18.09 47.55
C GLU A 5 50.47 17.46 48.04
N PHE A 6 50.05 17.77 49.26
CA PHE A 6 48.79 17.30 49.83
C PHE A 6 47.57 17.89 49.08
N GLY A 7 47.58 19.19 48.77
CA GLY A 7 46.52 19.84 47.99
C GLY A 7 46.41 19.32 46.56
N GLN A 8 47.56 19.09 45.88
CA GLN A 8 47.57 18.50 44.53
C GLN A 8 47.06 17.05 44.52
N LYS A 9 47.31 16.30 45.60
CA LYS A 9 46.83 14.92 45.76
C LYS A 9 45.32 14.86 45.96
N GLU A 10 44.74 15.77 46.73
CA GLU A 10 43.28 15.88 46.90
C GLU A 10 42.56 16.31 45.62
N GLU A 11 43.11 17.28 44.89
CA GLU A 11 42.54 17.74 43.62
C GLU A 11 42.55 16.64 42.56
N LYS A 12 43.65 15.88 42.47
CA LYS A 12 43.76 14.72 41.59
C LYS A 12 42.79 13.60 41.96
N LEU A 13 42.54 13.39 43.25
CA LEU A 13 41.57 12.41 43.74
C LEU A 13 40.13 12.82 43.39
N ARG A 14 39.80 14.12 43.52
CA ARG A 14 38.50 14.67 43.09
C ARG A 14 38.28 14.53 41.58
N GLN A 15 39.29 14.86 40.77
CA GLN A 15 39.22 14.68 39.31
C GLN A 15 39.06 13.20 38.91
N GLN A 16 39.74 12.28 39.60
CA GLN A 16 39.56 10.84 39.37
C GLN A 16 38.15 10.35 39.73
N SER A 17 37.61 10.83 40.86
CA SER A 17 36.24 10.53 41.31
C SER A 17 35.21 11.01 40.30
N GLU A 18 35.35 12.23 39.77
CA GLU A 18 34.42 12.80 38.79
C GLU A 18 34.49 12.06 37.44
N LEU A 19 35.69 11.70 36.98
CA LEU A 19 35.88 10.92 35.75
C LEU A 19 35.28 9.51 35.89
N ALA A 20 35.44 8.87 37.05
CA ALA A 20 34.86 7.57 37.33
C ALA A 20 33.31 7.63 37.33
N ALA A 21 32.73 8.67 37.94
CA ALA A 21 31.29 8.89 37.94
C ALA A 21 30.73 9.11 36.52
N ARG A 22 31.40 9.91 35.69
CA ARG A 22 31.03 10.10 34.28
C ARG A 22 31.08 8.80 33.48
N ARG A 23 32.13 8.00 33.65
CA ARG A 23 32.28 6.69 32.98
C ARG A 23 31.21 5.70 33.41
N ALA A 24 30.86 5.66 34.70
CA ALA A 24 29.80 4.81 35.21
C ALA A 24 28.43 5.19 34.60
N LEU A 25 28.12 6.49 34.56
CA LEU A 25 26.89 6.99 33.94
C LEU A 25 26.83 6.67 32.44
N GLU A 26 27.93 6.84 31.70
CA GLU A 26 28.01 6.46 30.29
C GLU A 26 27.92 4.95 30.08
N ALA A 27 28.46 4.14 30.98
CA ALA A 27 28.36 2.68 30.91
C ALA A 27 26.94 2.18 31.17
N GLU A 28 26.16 2.89 31.97
CA GLU A 28 24.75 2.58 32.25
C GLU A 28 23.82 3.05 31.12
N ARG A 29 24.11 4.21 30.51
CA ARG A 29 23.31 4.74 29.39
C ARG A 29 23.49 4.00 28.07
N ARG A 30 24.72 3.57 27.75
CA ARG A 30 25.05 2.87 26.50
C ARG A 30 24.15 1.65 26.21
N PRO A 31 23.97 0.68 27.14
CA PRO A 31 23.13 -0.50 26.88
C PRO A 31 21.66 -0.13 26.66
N ALA A 32 21.14 0.87 27.37
CA ALA A 32 19.77 1.37 27.18
C ALA A 32 19.59 2.02 25.80
N GLU A 33 20.54 2.85 25.37
CA GLU A 33 20.54 3.47 24.04
C GLU A 33 20.65 2.42 22.93
N THR A 34 21.51 1.41 23.09
CA THR A 34 21.60 0.30 22.13
C THR A 34 20.33 -0.55 22.08
N GLY A 35 19.71 -0.85 23.22
CA GLY A 35 18.46 -1.60 23.28
C GLY A 35 17.30 -0.85 22.61
N LEU A 36 17.22 0.47 22.81
CA LEU A 36 16.25 1.32 22.13
C LEU A 36 16.47 1.36 20.61
N ALA A 37 17.73 1.43 20.17
CA ALA A 37 18.07 1.39 18.76
C ALA A 37 17.67 0.06 18.10
N GLN A 38 18.00 -1.07 18.74
CA GLN A 38 17.62 -2.41 18.27
C GLN A 38 16.10 -2.59 18.20
N SER A 39 15.36 -2.17 19.24
CA SER A 39 13.90 -2.25 19.24
C SER A 39 13.28 -1.40 18.12
N ARG A 40 13.81 -0.20 17.88
CA ARG A 40 13.37 0.65 16.75
C ARG A 40 13.65 0.00 15.40
N GLU A 41 14.78 -0.67 15.23
CA GLU A 41 15.13 -1.40 14.01
C GLU A 41 14.19 -2.58 13.79
N GLN A 42 13.92 -3.38 14.83
CA GLN A 42 12.97 -4.48 14.78
C GLN A 42 11.56 -4.02 14.42
N LEU A 43 11.08 -2.92 15.03
CA LEU A 43 9.78 -2.34 14.71
C LEU A 43 9.71 -1.84 13.26
N ARG A 44 10.79 -1.25 12.74
CA ARG A 44 10.87 -0.82 11.34
C ARG A 44 10.82 -2.02 10.40
N ALA A 45 11.60 -3.06 10.66
CA ALA A 45 11.63 -4.28 9.86
C ALA A 45 10.27 -4.99 9.86
N LEU A 46 9.62 -5.09 11.02
CA LEU A 46 8.28 -5.66 11.14
C LEU A 46 7.24 -4.84 10.37
N ASN A 47 7.29 -3.51 10.47
CA ASN A 47 6.36 -2.64 9.75
C ASN A 47 6.53 -2.80 8.23
N GLN A 48 7.78 -2.80 7.75
CA GLN A 48 8.09 -3.05 6.33
C GLN A 48 7.55 -4.40 5.86
N TYR A 49 7.82 -5.47 6.62
CA TYR A 49 7.30 -6.81 6.32
C TYR A 49 5.76 -6.83 6.26
N LEU A 50 5.08 -6.19 7.23
CA LEU A 50 3.63 -6.12 7.26
C LEU A 50 3.05 -5.32 6.07
N GLN A 51 3.71 -4.24 5.65
CA GLN A 51 3.30 -3.51 4.45
C GLN A 51 3.44 -4.39 3.20
N SER A 52 4.58 -5.06 3.02
CA SER A 52 4.80 -5.94 1.88
C SER A 52 3.80 -7.09 1.84
N ALA A 53 3.57 -7.77 2.97
CA ALA A 53 2.57 -8.84 3.07
C ALA A 53 1.15 -8.33 2.75
N ARG A 54 0.80 -7.11 3.20
CA ARG A 54 -0.49 -6.50 2.88
C ARG A 54 -0.63 -6.16 1.40
N GLU A 55 0.43 -5.70 0.75
CA GLU A 55 0.44 -5.40 -0.68
C GLU A 55 0.32 -6.68 -1.52
N GLU A 56 1.04 -7.74 -1.14
CA GLU A 56 0.94 -9.06 -1.78
C GLU A 56 -0.49 -9.63 -1.65
N GLU A 57 -1.08 -9.53 -0.46
CA GLU A 57 -2.45 -9.98 -0.22
C GLU A 57 -3.46 -9.19 -1.06
N ARG A 58 -3.37 -7.86 -1.07
CA ARG A 58 -4.22 -7.00 -1.92
C ARG A 58 -4.10 -7.36 -3.39
N THR A 59 -2.89 -7.68 -3.84
CA THR A 59 -2.64 -8.15 -5.20
C THR A 59 -3.37 -9.45 -5.49
N ARG A 60 -3.22 -10.43 -4.60
CA ARG A 60 -3.83 -11.75 -4.78
C ARG A 60 -5.35 -11.62 -4.86
N ILE A 61 -5.96 -10.91 -3.91
CA ILE A 61 -7.41 -10.70 -3.87
C ILE A 61 -7.90 -9.99 -5.13
N ALA A 62 -7.22 -8.93 -5.59
CA ALA A 62 -7.62 -8.21 -6.79
C ALA A 62 -7.60 -9.11 -8.04
N ARG A 63 -6.59 -9.98 -8.17
CA ARG A 63 -6.50 -10.97 -9.26
C ARG A 63 -7.59 -12.04 -9.15
N GLU A 64 -7.77 -12.65 -7.99
CA GLU A 64 -8.82 -13.65 -7.76
C GLU A 64 -10.22 -13.09 -8.08
N ILE A 65 -10.51 -11.86 -7.64
CA ILE A 65 -11.78 -11.19 -7.97
C ILE A 65 -11.91 -10.97 -9.48
N HIS A 66 -10.88 -10.46 -10.14
CA HIS A 66 -10.93 -10.22 -11.57
C HIS A 66 -11.16 -11.51 -12.37
N ASP A 67 -10.45 -12.57 -12.00
CA ASP A 67 -10.49 -13.85 -12.71
C ASP A 67 -11.83 -14.57 -12.44
N GLU A 68 -12.25 -14.76 -11.19
CA GLU A 68 -13.49 -15.48 -10.87
C GLU A 68 -14.73 -14.74 -11.36
N PHE A 69 -14.87 -13.47 -11.00
CA PHE A 69 -16.07 -12.70 -11.35
C PHE A 69 -16.03 -12.23 -12.80
N GLY A 70 -14.87 -11.81 -13.30
CA GLY A 70 -14.74 -11.34 -14.68
C GLY A 70 -15.02 -12.45 -15.69
N GLN A 71 -14.51 -13.66 -15.48
CA GLN A 71 -14.79 -14.80 -16.36
C GLN A 71 -16.25 -15.23 -16.27
N ALA A 72 -16.81 -15.36 -15.06
CA ALA A 72 -18.20 -15.78 -14.87
C ALA A 72 -19.20 -14.78 -15.49
N LEU A 73 -18.99 -13.48 -15.30
CA LEU A 73 -19.86 -12.45 -15.87
C LEU A 73 -19.72 -12.35 -17.39
N THR A 74 -18.52 -12.57 -17.92
CA THR A 74 -18.31 -12.63 -19.37
C THR A 74 -19.04 -13.81 -19.99
N ALA A 75 -18.93 -15.00 -19.38
CA ALA A 75 -19.67 -16.18 -19.82
C ALA A 75 -21.19 -15.95 -19.79
N LEU A 76 -21.71 -15.39 -18.68
CA LEU A 76 -23.12 -15.05 -18.57
C LEU A 76 -23.58 -14.06 -19.64
N LYS A 77 -22.76 -13.06 -19.98
CA LYS A 77 -23.05 -12.11 -21.06
C LYS A 77 -23.12 -12.81 -22.43
N MET A 78 -22.23 -13.77 -22.68
CA MET A 78 -22.24 -14.56 -23.91
C MET A 78 -23.49 -15.44 -23.99
N ASP A 79 -23.90 -16.07 -22.89
CA ASP A 79 -25.13 -16.85 -22.82
C ASP A 79 -26.37 -15.98 -23.08
N LEU A 80 -26.45 -14.80 -22.45
CA LEU A 80 -27.55 -13.85 -22.70
C LEU A 80 -27.62 -13.42 -24.17
N ALA A 81 -26.48 -13.10 -24.79
CA ALA A 81 -26.41 -12.76 -26.21
C ALA A 81 -26.79 -13.92 -27.13
N TRP A 82 -26.47 -15.16 -26.72
CA TRP A 82 -26.87 -16.36 -27.45
C TRP A 82 -28.39 -16.59 -27.36
N VAL A 83 -28.99 -16.43 -26.17
CA VAL A 83 -30.45 -16.54 -26.00
C VAL A 83 -31.17 -15.43 -26.78
N GLU A 84 -30.67 -14.19 -26.76
CA GLU A 84 -31.28 -13.08 -27.52
C GLU A 84 -31.39 -13.41 -29.02
N LYS A 85 -30.37 -14.06 -29.58
CA LYS A 85 -30.34 -14.47 -30.99
C LYS A 85 -31.33 -15.59 -31.33
N GLN A 86 -31.80 -16.35 -30.34
CA GLN A 86 -32.77 -17.43 -30.54
C GLN A 86 -34.23 -16.94 -30.45
N LEU A 87 -34.46 -15.73 -29.95
CA LEU A 87 -35.80 -15.18 -29.79
C LEU A 87 -36.42 -14.79 -31.14
N LEU A 88 -37.72 -15.05 -31.28
CA LEU A 88 -38.50 -14.58 -32.42
C LEU A 88 -38.71 -13.05 -32.33
N PRO A 89 -38.82 -12.33 -33.46
CA PRO A 89 -39.02 -10.87 -33.45
C PRO A 89 -40.27 -10.41 -32.68
N GLU A 90 -41.32 -11.22 -32.67
CA GLU A 90 -42.61 -10.94 -32.04
C GLU A 90 -42.53 -10.97 -30.49
N GLN A 91 -41.46 -11.53 -29.94
CA GLN A 91 -41.28 -11.73 -28.49
C GLN A 91 -40.69 -10.49 -27.81
N ALA A 92 -41.27 -9.30 -28.07
CA ALA A 92 -40.74 -8.02 -27.63
C ALA A 92 -40.53 -7.92 -26.10
N GLY A 93 -41.35 -8.59 -25.31
CA GLY A 93 -41.21 -8.67 -23.85
C GLY A 93 -39.94 -9.41 -23.40
N LEU A 94 -39.62 -10.54 -24.05
CA LEU A 94 -38.41 -11.31 -23.76
C LEU A 94 -37.15 -10.57 -24.22
N HIS A 95 -37.18 -9.96 -25.40
CA HIS A 95 -36.10 -9.09 -25.88
C HIS A 95 -35.77 -7.97 -24.90
N ARG A 96 -36.80 -7.31 -24.36
CA ARG A 96 -36.63 -6.27 -23.33
C ARG A 96 -35.99 -6.86 -22.07
N LYS A 97 -36.46 -8.03 -21.62
CA LYS A 97 -35.95 -8.65 -20.40
C LYS A 97 -34.50 -9.07 -20.52
N ILE A 98 -34.10 -9.63 -21.66
CA ILE A 98 -32.69 -9.99 -21.91
C ILE A 98 -31.81 -8.74 -21.93
N ARG A 99 -32.26 -7.65 -22.56
CA ARG A 99 -31.51 -6.37 -22.51
C ARG A 99 -31.33 -5.84 -21.09
N GLU A 100 -32.39 -5.84 -20.27
CA GLU A 100 -32.28 -5.46 -18.85
C GLU A 100 -31.27 -6.34 -18.08
N MET A 101 -31.23 -7.64 -18.37
CA MET A 101 -30.27 -8.56 -17.75
C MET A 101 -28.84 -8.28 -18.24
N SER A 102 -28.64 -8.03 -19.53
CA SER A 102 -27.35 -7.64 -20.10
C SER A 102 -26.82 -6.34 -19.50
N ASP A 103 -27.69 -5.33 -19.34
CA ASP A 103 -27.33 -4.05 -18.71
C ASP A 103 -26.93 -4.24 -17.25
N LEU A 104 -27.63 -5.10 -16.50
CA LEU A 104 -27.28 -5.44 -15.12
C LEU A 104 -25.93 -6.16 -15.03
N VAL A 105 -25.65 -7.10 -15.94
CA VAL A 105 -24.36 -7.78 -16.02
C VAL A 105 -23.25 -6.76 -16.34
N ASP A 106 -23.47 -5.85 -17.27
CA ASP A 106 -22.51 -4.80 -17.60
C ASP A 106 -22.22 -3.87 -16.43
N GLY A 107 -23.26 -3.44 -15.71
CA GLY A 107 -23.08 -2.67 -14.46
C GLY A 107 -22.31 -3.44 -13.38
N THR A 108 -22.52 -4.75 -13.30
CA THR A 108 -21.82 -5.62 -12.35
C THR A 108 -20.34 -5.78 -12.74
N ILE A 109 -20.03 -5.96 -14.03
CA ILE A 109 -18.65 -6.00 -14.54
C ILE A 109 -17.91 -4.71 -14.19
N GLN A 110 -18.56 -3.54 -14.36
CA GLN A 110 -17.95 -2.26 -13.99
C GLN A 110 -17.70 -2.16 -12.48
N THR A 111 -18.64 -2.64 -11.66
CA THR A 111 -18.48 -2.66 -10.20
C THR A 111 -17.32 -3.56 -9.77
N VAL A 112 -17.21 -4.76 -10.34
CA VAL A 112 -16.11 -5.70 -10.09
C VAL A 112 -14.77 -5.09 -10.49
N ARG A 113 -14.68 -4.47 -11.68
CA ARG A 113 -13.46 -3.77 -12.14
C ARG A 113 -13.06 -2.66 -11.18
N ARG A 114 -14.00 -1.83 -10.75
CA ARG A 114 -13.74 -0.77 -9.78
C ARG A 114 -13.23 -1.33 -8.46
N VAL A 115 -13.89 -2.35 -7.89
CA VAL A 115 -13.45 -2.99 -6.63
C VAL A 115 -12.05 -3.61 -6.75
N ALA A 116 -11.79 -4.33 -7.85
CA ALA A 116 -10.47 -4.91 -8.10
C ALA A 116 -9.38 -3.82 -8.18
N THR A 117 -9.70 -2.68 -8.80
CA THR A 117 -8.74 -1.57 -8.97
C THR A 117 -8.57 -0.74 -7.69
N GLU A 118 -9.61 -0.61 -6.87
CA GLU A 118 -9.55 -0.03 -5.52
C GLU A 118 -8.68 -0.88 -4.57
N LEU A 119 -8.72 -2.21 -4.72
CA LEU A 119 -7.87 -3.12 -3.94
C LEU A 119 -6.40 -3.02 -4.34
N ARG A 120 -6.13 -2.98 -5.64
CA ARG A 120 -4.81 -2.70 -6.20
C ARG A 120 -4.94 -2.08 -7.58
N PRO A 121 -4.40 -0.87 -7.82
CA PRO A 121 -4.28 -0.33 -9.16
C PRO A 121 -3.33 -1.22 -9.97
N GLY A 122 -3.86 -2.20 -10.72
CA GLY A 122 -3.05 -3.14 -11.53
C GLY A 122 -2.21 -2.44 -12.61
N LEU A 123 -2.40 -1.13 -12.80
CA LEU A 123 -1.56 -0.30 -13.65
C LEU A 123 -0.12 -0.19 -13.16
N LEU A 124 0.13 -0.26 -11.85
CA LEU A 124 1.49 -0.22 -11.29
C LEU A 124 2.30 -1.46 -11.69
N ASP A 125 1.65 -2.60 -11.87
CA ASP A 125 2.31 -3.88 -12.13
C ASP A 125 2.57 -4.15 -13.61
N ASN A 126 1.67 -3.70 -14.48
CA ASN A 126 1.73 -4.02 -15.91
C ASN A 126 2.25 -2.87 -16.79
N LEU A 127 2.12 -1.62 -16.32
CA LEU A 127 2.41 -0.42 -17.12
C LEU A 127 3.36 0.57 -16.42
N GLY A 128 3.84 0.23 -15.22
CA GLY A 128 4.80 1.02 -14.46
C GLY A 128 4.20 2.18 -13.65
N LEU A 129 5.05 2.79 -12.82
CA LEU A 129 4.69 3.87 -11.88
C LEU A 129 4.03 5.08 -12.57
N VAL A 130 4.53 5.44 -13.75
CA VAL A 130 4.03 6.55 -14.58
C VAL A 130 2.55 6.35 -14.90
N SER A 131 2.21 5.22 -15.49
CA SER A 131 0.85 4.90 -15.90
C SER A 131 -0.10 4.88 -14.69
N ALA A 132 0.34 4.31 -13.56
CA ALA A 132 -0.45 4.30 -12.34
C ALA A 132 -0.74 5.70 -11.78
N LEU A 133 0.23 6.62 -11.86
CA LEU A 133 0.03 8.01 -11.45
C LEU A 133 -0.94 8.74 -12.37
N GLU A 134 -0.89 8.49 -13.69
CA GLU A 134 -1.84 9.05 -14.66
C GLU A 134 -3.26 8.58 -14.40
N TRP A 135 -3.44 7.28 -14.17
CA TRP A 135 -4.75 6.72 -13.83
C TRP A 135 -5.29 7.25 -12.51
N GLN A 136 -4.45 7.31 -11.47
CA GLN A 136 -4.86 7.84 -10.17
C GLN A 136 -5.25 9.32 -10.25
N ALA A 137 -4.56 10.11 -11.09
CA ALA A 137 -4.93 11.49 -11.36
C ALA A 137 -6.31 11.58 -12.03
N GLY A 138 -6.58 10.75 -13.05
CA GLY A 138 -7.89 10.70 -13.71
C GLY A 138 -9.04 10.25 -12.81
N GLU A 139 -8.81 9.24 -11.97
CA GLU A 139 -9.80 8.80 -10.97
C GLU A 139 -10.07 9.88 -9.92
N PHE A 140 -9.03 10.61 -9.49
CA PHE A 140 -9.17 11.71 -8.57
C PHE A 140 -9.98 12.87 -9.17
N GLU A 141 -9.71 13.25 -10.42
CA GLU A 141 -10.52 14.25 -11.15
C GLU A 141 -11.98 13.80 -11.23
N THR A 142 -12.23 12.54 -11.61
CA THR A 142 -13.59 11.99 -11.76
C THR A 142 -14.36 12.01 -10.44
N ARG A 143 -13.70 11.66 -9.33
CA ARG A 143 -14.35 11.56 -8.02
C ARG A 143 -14.57 12.92 -7.35
N THR A 144 -13.67 13.88 -7.57
CA THR A 144 -13.66 15.14 -6.82
C THR A 144 -14.07 16.35 -7.65
N GLY A 145 -14.04 16.24 -8.97
CA GLY A 145 -14.22 17.36 -9.90
C GLY A 145 -13.05 18.35 -9.93
N ILE A 146 -11.96 18.09 -9.19
CA ILE A 146 -10.79 18.96 -9.12
C ILE A 146 -9.85 18.57 -10.25
N LYS A 147 -9.53 19.52 -11.15
CA LYS A 147 -8.54 19.29 -12.22
C LYS A 147 -7.16 18.95 -11.63
N CYS A 148 -6.54 17.90 -12.16
CA CYS A 148 -5.28 17.34 -11.72
C CYS A 148 -4.32 17.23 -12.91
N GLU A 149 -3.24 18.01 -12.89
CA GLU A 149 -2.19 17.97 -13.90
C GLU A 149 -1.01 17.15 -13.35
N LEU A 150 -0.66 16.06 -14.05
CA LEU A 150 0.49 15.23 -13.70
C LEU A 150 1.72 15.69 -14.49
N ARG A 151 2.82 15.97 -13.79
CA ARG A 151 4.12 16.28 -14.42
C ARG A 151 5.14 15.22 -14.04
N LEU A 152 5.51 14.41 -15.02
CA LEU A 152 6.46 13.33 -14.84
C LEU A 152 7.78 13.66 -15.55
N PRO A 153 8.94 13.30 -14.97
CA PRO A 153 10.20 13.36 -15.68
C PRO A 153 10.19 12.37 -16.85
N VAL A 154 10.68 12.80 -18.01
CA VAL A 154 10.81 11.94 -19.20
C VAL A 154 11.90 10.91 -18.92
N GLU A 155 11.56 9.62 -18.95
CA GLU A 155 12.58 8.55 -18.94
C GLU A 155 13.35 8.60 -20.27
N VAL A 156 14.70 8.61 -20.18
CA VAL A 156 15.64 8.47 -21.31
C VAL A 156 15.97 7.00 -21.49
#